data_AF-A0A1K0IPN2-F1
#
_entry.id   AF-A0A1K0IPN2-F1
#
_cell.length_a   1.000
_cell.length_b   1.000
_cell.length_c   1.000
_cell.angle_alpha   90.00
_cell.angle_beta   90.00
_cell.angle_gamma   90.00
#
_symmetry.space_group_name_H-M   'P 1'
#
loop_
_entity.id
_entity.type
_entity.pdbx_description
1 polymer ?
#
loop_
_entity_poly.entity_id
_entity_poly.type
_entity_poly.pdbx_seq_one_letter_code
_entity_poly.pdbx_strand_id
1 'polypeptide(L)'
;MPWQQVAGAVPSAHGTGQCVQDPRASTGFEGAGKYRITGYDEPAGTVIARSDTGQGAYAVADPRPGMRRERGDNYLTGGHYGVVSWDQPSGAVSAAAGHDNGRWSVADPRLPAANDKLVAIIRALDGTWHRPFTTLELAAIQSLIEPEEYLELDGLSDQAWRERIGNAVPPDAAQAIAEVMGTTLLLAESGETFMLSATPVWVRPVAVALSVAQPAEVM
;
A
#
# COMPACT_ATOMS: atom_id res chain seq x y z
N MET A 1 -18.50 0.08 9.76
CA MET A 1 -19.50 -0.58 10.62
C MET A 1 -19.53 -2.06 10.30
N PRO A 2 -19.70 -2.96 11.29
CA PRO A 2 -20.11 -4.33 11.01
C PRO A 2 -21.36 -4.32 10.13
N TRP A 3 -21.43 -5.19 9.12
CA TRP A 3 -22.55 -5.25 8.16
C TRP A 3 -23.93 -5.41 8.82
N GLN A 4 -23.98 -5.77 10.11
CA GLN A 4 -25.20 -5.99 10.88
C GLN A 4 -25.82 -4.71 11.49
N GLN A 5 -25.14 -3.56 11.42
CA GLN A 5 -25.59 -2.33 12.11
C GLN A 5 -25.87 -1.19 11.14
N VAL A 6 -27.06 -0.59 11.20
CA VAL A 6 -27.44 0.55 10.36
C VAL A 6 -26.50 1.75 10.56
N ALA A 7 -26.12 2.47 9.50
CA ALA A 7 -25.49 3.78 9.69
C ALA A 7 -26.52 4.77 10.24
N GLY A 8 -26.09 5.61 11.19
CA GLY A 8 -26.91 6.67 11.74
C GLY A 8 -27.32 7.68 10.65
N ALA A 9 -28.54 8.21 10.75
CA ALA A 9 -28.98 9.30 9.89
C ALA A 9 -28.07 10.52 10.07
N VAL A 10 -27.86 11.28 8.99
CA VAL A 10 -27.05 12.51 8.96
C VAL A 10 -27.98 13.72 9.12
N PRO A 11 -28.21 14.24 10.34
CA PRO A 11 -28.75 15.58 10.52
C PRO A 11 -27.64 16.61 10.28
N SER A 12 -27.97 17.64 9.51
CA SER A 12 -27.08 18.74 9.13
C SER A 12 -26.33 19.36 10.30
N ALA A 13 -25.08 19.76 10.00
CA ALA A 13 -24.18 20.63 10.73
C ALA A 13 -23.86 20.22 12.18
N HIS A 14 -22.61 19.80 12.38
CA HIS A 14 -21.67 20.12 13.48
C HIS A 14 -20.71 18.93 13.69
N GLY A 15 -19.51 19.04 13.13
CA GLY A 15 -18.27 18.60 13.79
C GLY A 15 -17.97 17.11 14.01
N THR A 16 -18.79 16.15 13.60
CA THR A 16 -18.43 14.73 13.76
C THR A 16 -18.63 13.94 12.48
N GLY A 17 -17.53 13.38 11.97
CA GLY A 17 -17.47 12.61 10.72
C GLY A 17 -18.53 11.51 10.65
N GLN A 18 -19.36 11.58 9.62
CA GLN A 18 -20.36 10.55 9.29
C GLN A 18 -20.53 10.55 7.77
N CYS A 19 -19.55 10.01 7.05
CA CYS A 19 -19.66 9.70 5.62
C CYS A 19 -19.48 8.21 5.40
N VAL A 20 -20.50 7.43 5.77
CA VAL A 20 -20.72 6.11 5.18
C VAL A 20 -22.20 6.07 4.80
N GLN A 21 -22.50 6.15 3.51
CA GLN A 21 -23.82 5.76 3.03
C GLN A 21 -23.99 4.27 3.31
N ASP A 22 -24.83 3.95 4.28
CA ASP A 22 -25.38 2.61 4.39
C ASP A 22 -26.41 2.44 3.28
N PRO A 23 -26.19 1.53 2.32
CA PRO A 23 -27.13 1.32 1.23
C PRO A 23 -28.43 0.62 1.70
N ARG A 24 -28.52 0.21 2.98
CA ARG A 24 -29.76 -0.33 3.54
C ARG A 24 -30.76 0.80 3.77
N ALA A 25 -31.94 0.63 3.18
CA ALA A 25 -33.03 1.58 3.34
C ALA A 25 -33.50 1.64 4.80
N SER A 26 -33.36 2.81 5.42
CA SER A 26 -33.83 3.12 6.77
C SER A 26 -35.19 3.84 6.80
N THR A 27 -35.82 4.03 5.64
CA THR A 27 -37.10 4.73 5.51
C THR A 27 -38.29 3.80 5.83
N GLY A 28 -39.45 4.39 6.16
CA GLY A 28 -40.67 3.68 6.62
C GLY A 28 -41.32 2.68 5.64
N PHE A 29 -40.64 2.34 4.55
CA PHE A 29 -40.99 1.25 3.64
C PHE A 29 -40.17 -0.03 3.89
N GLU A 30 -39.31 -0.09 4.93
CA GLU A 30 -38.50 -1.27 5.30
C GLU A 30 -37.71 -1.86 4.11
N GLY A 31 -37.29 -0.97 3.21
CA GLY A 31 -36.58 -1.31 1.98
C GLY A 31 -37.44 -1.85 0.84
N ALA A 32 -38.76 -1.65 0.81
CA ALA A 32 -39.58 -1.78 -0.38
C ALA A 32 -39.53 -0.52 -1.29
N GLY A 33 -38.50 0.32 -1.10
CA GLY A 33 -38.23 1.50 -1.92
C GLY A 33 -37.48 1.16 -3.21
N LYS A 34 -37.39 2.16 -4.09
CA LYS A 34 -36.61 2.06 -5.33
C LYS A 34 -35.13 1.85 -5.00
N TYR A 35 -34.46 0.95 -5.73
CA TYR A 35 -33.04 0.60 -5.61
C TYR A 35 -32.65 -0.16 -4.33
N ARG A 36 -33.56 -0.98 -3.77
CA ARG A 36 -33.22 -1.90 -2.67
C ARG A 36 -32.06 -2.82 -3.10
N ILE A 37 -31.05 -2.93 -2.22
CA ILE A 37 -30.07 -4.02 -2.27
C ILE A 37 -30.61 -5.17 -1.41
N THR A 38 -30.86 -6.32 -2.04
CA THR A 38 -31.39 -7.52 -1.38
C THR A 38 -30.29 -8.21 -0.59
N GLY A 39 -30.57 -8.68 0.64
CA GLY A 39 -29.62 -9.49 1.40
C GLY A 39 -29.24 -10.77 0.65
N TYR A 40 -28.01 -11.25 0.83
CA TYR A 40 -27.56 -12.45 0.13
C TYR A 40 -28.35 -13.71 0.49
N ASP A 41 -28.70 -13.86 1.76
CA ASP A 41 -29.52 -14.96 2.28
C ASP A 41 -31.04 -14.62 2.26
N GLU A 42 -31.42 -13.49 1.68
CA GLU A 42 -32.80 -13.02 1.60
C GLU A 42 -33.44 -13.46 0.27
N PRO A 43 -34.72 -13.87 0.26
CA PRO A 43 -35.45 -14.08 -0.99
C PRO A 43 -35.48 -12.82 -1.87
N ALA A 44 -35.16 -12.97 -3.15
CA ALA A 44 -35.24 -11.87 -4.11
C ALA A 44 -36.69 -11.43 -4.35
N GLY A 45 -36.89 -10.12 -4.56
CA GLY A 45 -38.20 -9.57 -4.92
C GLY A 45 -38.69 -10.00 -6.32
N THR A 46 -39.98 -9.83 -6.59
CA THR A 46 -40.57 -10.18 -7.90
C THR A 46 -39.97 -9.32 -9.03
N VAL A 47 -39.58 -9.96 -10.14
CA VAL A 47 -39.18 -9.27 -11.38
C VAL A 47 -40.42 -8.67 -12.04
N ILE A 48 -40.42 -7.35 -12.28
CA ILE A 48 -41.56 -6.63 -12.87
C ILE A 48 -41.19 -6.02 -14.24
N ALA A 49 -42.16 -5.96 -15.15
CA ALA A 49 -41.94 -5.52 -16.54
C ALA A 49 -41.56 -4.03 -16.71
N ARG A 50 -41.81 -3.18 -15.70
CA ARG A 50 -41.47 -1.75 -15.69
C ARG A 50 -40.36 -1.48 -14.67
N SER A 51 -39.18 -2.03 -14.94
CA SER A 51 -37.98 -1.89 -14.10
C SER A 51 -37.08 -0.71 -14.53
N ASP A 52 -37.67 0.34 -15.08
CA ASP A 52 -36.98 1.59 -15.45
C ASP A 52 -36.73 2.51 -14.25
N THR A 53 -37.48 2.31 -13.16
CA THR A 53 -37.41 3.15 -11.96
C THR A 53 -37.07 2.39 -10.68
N GLY A 54 -36.42 1.23 -10.75
CA GLY A 54 -35.73 0.63 -9.60
C GLY A 54 -36.58 -0.14 -8.59
N GLN A 55 -37.83 -0.51 -8.89
CA GLN A 55 -38.61 -1.45 -8.06
C GLN A 55 -38.41 -2.90 -8.59
N GLY A 56 -37.92 -3.84 -7.76
CA GLY A 56 -37.71 -5.26 -8.11
C GLY A 56 -36.36 -5.85 -7.67
N ALA A 57 -36.04 -7.09 -8.10
CA ALA A 57 -34.78 -7.79 -7.81
C ALA A 57 -33.59 -7.24 -8.62
N TYR A 58 -33.17 -6.00 -8.32
CA TYR A 58 -32.17 -5.27 -9.11
C TYR A 58 -30.73 -5.51 -8.65
N ALA A 59 -30.49 -5.61 -7.33
CA ALA A 59 -29.17 -5.76 -6.74
C ALA A 59 -29.20 -6.71 -5.54
N VAL A 60 -28.12 -7.48 -5.37
CA VAL A 60 -27.89 -8.38 -4.23
C VAL A 60 -26.61 -7.96 -3.52
N ALA A 61 -26.63 -7.91 -2.20
CA ALA A 61 -25.46 -7.66 -1.36
C ALA A 61 -24.59 -8.92 -1.26
N ASP A 62 -23.91 -9.31 -2.35
CA ASP A 62 -23.08 -10.52 -2.37
C ASP A 62 -21.84 -10.37 -1.46
N PRO A 63 -21.73 -11.16 -0.36
CA PRO A 63 -20.59 -11.13 0.55
C PRO A 63 -19.41 -11.94 0.02
N ARG A 64 -19.54 -12.57 -1.15
CA ARG A 64 -18.51 -13.38 -1.83
C ARG A 64 -17.98 -12.67 -3.07
N PRO A 65 -17.48 -11.43 -3.01
CA PRO A 65 -16.93 -10.77 -4.18
C PRO A 65 -15.66 -11.46 -4.73
N GLY A 66 -15.21 -12.59 -4.15
CA GLY A 66 -14.03 -13.33 -4.61
C GLY A 66 -12.71 -12.56 -4.37
N MET A 67 -12.75 -11.37 -3.79
CA MET A 67 -11.60 -10.48 -3.57
C MET A 67 -10.71 -10.90 -2.39
N ARG A 68 -10.86 -12.12 -1.86
CA ARG A 68 -10.00 -12.68 -0.82
C ARG A 68 -9.15 -13.77 -1.44
N ARG A 69 -7.94 -13.39 -1.87
CA ARG A 69 -6.96 -14.31 -2.47
C ARG A 69 -6.33 -15.21 -1.39
N GLU A 70 -6.14 -16.48 -1.74
CA GLU A 70 -5.17 -17.36 -1.09
C GLU A 70 -3.99 -17.66 -2.04
N ARG A 71 -2.91 -18.25 -1.50
CA ARG A 71 -1.73 -18.59 -2.30
C ARG A 71 -2.09 -19.68 -3.33
N GLY A 72 -2.31 -19.28 -4.60
CA GLY A 72 -2.51 -20.22 -5.72
C GLY A 72 -3.56 -19.81 -6.76
N ASP A 73 -4.33 -18.75 -6.53
CA ASP A 73 -5.47 -18.39 -7.40
C ASP A 73 -5.09 -17.70 -8.72
N ASN A 74 -5.83 -18.02 -9.79
CA ASN A 74 -5.59 -17.58 -11.19
C ASN A 74 -6.28 -16.25 -11.59
N TYR A 75 -7.20 -15.71 -10.78
CA TYR A 75 -8.01 -14.53 -11.12
C TYR A 75 -7.60 -13.32 -10.29
N LEU A 76 -7.28 -12.22 -10.97
CA LEU A 76 -6.38 -11.17 -10.48
C LEU A 76 -7.08 -9.87 -10.04
N THR A 77 -8.42 -9.84 -9.96
CA THR A 77 -9.14 -8.60 -9.67
C THR A 77 -9.40 -8.46 -8.15
N GLY A 78 -8.89 -7.37 -7.57
CA GLY A 78 -9.09 -7.01 -6.16
C GLY A 78 -7.82 -7.00 -5.29
N GLY A 79 -6.84 -7.87 -5.57
CA GLY A 79 -5.57 -7.91 -4.82
C GLY A 79 -4.63 -6.72 -5.05
N HIS A 80 -4.98 -5.86 -6.02
CA HIS A 80 -4.27 -4.64 -6.36
C HIS A 80 -4.72 -3.45 -5.49
N TYR A 81 -5.84 -3.56 -4.80
CA TYR A 81 -6.19 -2.64 -3.73
C TYR A 81 -5.63 -3.20 -2.44
N GLY A 82 -5.14 -2.34 -1.56
CA GLY A 82 -4.80 -2.79 -0.23
C GLY A 82 -4.11 -1.76 0.63
N VAL A 83 -4.16 -2.05 1.93
CA VAL A 83 -3.57 -1.26 2.98
C VAL A 83 -2.52 -2.11 3.66
N VAL A 84 -1.32 -1.58 3.79
CA VAL A 84 -0.20 -2.17 4.53
C VAL A 84 -0.38 -1.81 6.00
N SER A 85 -0.22 -2.79 6.91
CA SER A 85 -0.24 -2.52 8.34
C SER A 85 0.92 -1.61 8.73
N TRP A 86 0.74 -0.81 9.79
CA TRP A 86 1.75 0.16 10.24
C TRP A 86 3.13 -0.46 10.52
N ASP A 87 3.15 -1.67 11.08
CA ASP A 87 4.33 -2.43 11.47
C ASP A 87 4.87 -3.35 10.36
N GLN A 88 4.20 -3.40 9.22
CA GLN A 88 4.54 -4.30 8.13
C GLN A 88 5.49 -3.62 7.13
N PRO A 89 6.51 -4.32 6.59
CA PRO A 89 7.29 -3.80 5.48
C PRO A 89 6.41 -3.56 4.24
N SER A 90 6.72 -2.50 3.49
CA SER A 90 6.10 -2.25 2.20
C SER A 90 6.58 -3.25 1.14
N GLY A 91 5.88 -3.31 0.02
CA GLY A 91 6.43 -3.89 -1.21
C GLY A 91 7.53 -3.01 -1.81
N ALA A 92 8.15 -3.50 -2.90
CA ALA A 92 9.09 -2.73 -3.69
C ALA A 92 8.41 -1.52 -4.33
N VAL A 93 8.88 -0.31 -4.01
CA VAL A 93 8.31 0.97 -4.49
C VAL A 93 8.32 0.99 -6.03
N SER A 94 7.16 1.23 -6.64
CA SER A 94 7.03 1.28 -8.10
C SER A 94 6.85 2.70 -8.60
N ALA A 95 7.31 2.96 -9.83
CA ALA A 95 7.20 4.26 -10.48
C ALA A 95 5.75 4.67 -10.82
N ALA A 96 4.83 3.71 -10.80
CA ALA A 96 3.41 3.92 -11.10
C ALA A 96 2.52 3.62 -9.90
N ALA A 97 3.02 3.73 -8.66
CA ALA A 97 2.27 3.42 -7.44
C ALA A 97 0.93 4.18 -7.35
N GLY A 98 -0.18 3.48 -7.56
CA GLY A 98 -1.54 4.00 -7.61
C GLY A 98 -2.54 3.11 -6.87
N HIS A 99 -3.64 3.67 -6.41
CA HIS A 99 -4.63 2.99 -5.57
C HIS A 99 -5.17 1.65 -6.12
N ASP A 100 -5.13 1.46 -7.44
CA ASP A 100 -5.67 0.32 -8.19
C ASP A 100 -4.60 -0.66 -8.72
N ASN A 101 -3.34 -0.48 -8.35
CA ASN A 101 -2.22 -1.30 -8.85
C ASN A 101 -1.20 -1.75 -7.79
N GLY A 102 -1.59 -1.73 -6.52
CA GLY A 102 -0.81 -2.29 -5.43
C GLY A 102 -1.27 -1.79 -4.06
N ARG A 103 -0.60 -2.28 -3.02
CA ARG A 103 -0.89 -1.91 -1.63
C ARG A 103 -0.22 -0.59 -1.28
N TRP A 104 -0.63 0.48 -1.95
CA TRP A 104 -0.01 1.81 -1.83
C TRP A 104 -0.68 2.71 -0.79
N SER A 105 -1.38 2.10 0.17
CA SER A 105 -1.93 2.77 1.34
C SER A 105 -1.39 2.13 2.61
N VAL A 106 -1.34 2.90 3.69
CA VAL A 106 -0.87 2.48 5.01
C VAL A 106 -1.97 2.71 6.05
N ALA A 107 -2.06 1.80 7.01
CA ALA A 107 -2.95 1.88 8.17
C ALA A 107 -2.33 2.78 9.25
N ASP A 108 -2.40 4.10 9.07
CA ASP A 108 -1.79 5.05 10.02
C ASP A 108 -2.59 5.11 11.33
N PRO A 109 -1.99 4.76 12.49
CA PRO A 109 -2.67 4.84 13.78
C PRO A 109 -2.86 6.29 14.25
N ARG A 110 -2.16 7.25 13.63
CA ARG A 110 -2.20 8.66 14.01
C ARG A 110 -3.36 9.33 13.27
N LEU A 111 -4.37 9.73 14.04
CA LEU A 111 -5.41 10.61 13.54
C LEU A 111 -4.94 12.06 13.67
N PRO A 112 -5.04 12.85 12.61
CA PRO A 112 -4.78 14.28 12.68
C PRO A 112 -5.71 15.00 13.67
N ALA A 113 -5.28 16.18 14.12
CA ALA A 113 -6.06 16.98 15.03
C ALA A 113 -7.31 17.54 14.31
N ALA A 114 -8.38 17.79 15.05
CA ALA A 114 -9.66 18.24 14.48
C ALA A 114 -9.57 19.62 13.76
N ASN A 115 -8.55 20.40 14.07
CA ASN A 115 -8.25 21.72 13.49
C ASN A 115 -7.25 21.66 12.34
N ASP A 116 -6.67 20.50 12.04
CA ASP A 116 -5.88 20.31 10.83
C ASP A 116 -6.82 20.43 9.63
N LYS A 117 -6.44 21.25 8.63
CA LYS A 117 -7.24 21.48 7.42
C LYS A 117 -7.29 20.22 6.57
N LEU A 118 -8.15 19.28 6.94
CA LEU A 118 -8.28 17.99 6.29
C LEU A 118 -9.68 17.84 5.72
N VAL A 119 -9.73 17.17 4.58
CA VAL A 119 -10.95 16.57 4.05
C VAL A 119 -11.38 15.47 5.05
N ALA A 120 -12.68 15.25 5.20
CA ALA A 120 -13.23 14.26 6.14
C ALA A 120 -12.43 12.93 6.15
N ILE A 121 -12.00 12.51 7.34
CA ILE A 121 -11.22 11.28 7.54
C ILE A 121 -12.14 10.13 7.96
N ILE A 122 -11.96 8.98 7.31
CA ILE A 122 -12.60 7.72 7.71
C ILE A 122 -11.63 6.96 8.62
N ARG A 123 -12.05 6.74 9.87
CA ARG A 123 -11.40 5.79 10.77
C ARG A 123 -11.93 4.39 10.46
N ALA A 124 -11.05 3.49 10.05
CA ALA A 124 -11.39 2.10 9.77
C ALA A 124 -11.71 1.33 11.06
N LEU A 125 -12.29 0.14 10.91
CA LEU A 125 -12.68 -0.71 12.05
C LEU A 125 -11.49 -1.24 12.85
N ASP A 126 -10.30 -1.28 12.26
CA ASP A 126 -9.04 -1.58 12.94
C ASP A 126 -8.51 -0.41 13.78
N GLY A 127 -9.25 0.70 13.83
CA GLY A 127 -8.92 1.87 14.63
C GLY A 127 -7.91 2.82 13.98
N THR A 128 -7.45 2.53 12.76
CA THR A 128 -6.48 3.34 12.01
C THR A 128 -7.16 4.18 10.93
N TRP A 129 -6.39 5.11 10.35
CA TRP A 129 -6.74 5.82 9.14
C TRP A 129 -5.98 5.22 7.96
N HIS A 130 -6.73 4.65 7.02
CA HIS A 130 -6.16 4.12 5.77
C HIS A 130 -5.92 5.28 4.79
N ARG A 131 -4.65 5.61 4.54
CA ARG A 131 -4.26 6.70 3.63
C ARG A 131 -3.19 6.26 2.64
N PRO A 132 -3.10 6.90 1.46
CA PRO A 132 -1.97 6.68 0.55
C PRO A 132 -0.62 6.96 1.22
N PHE A 133 0.42 6.26 0.79
CA PHE A 133 1.79 6.67 1.10
C PHE A 133 2.07 8.05 0.52
N THR A 134 2.62 8.92 1.35
CA THR A 134 3.14 10.22 0.95
C THR A 134 4.42 10.06 0.14
N THR A 135 4.78 11.09 -0.62
CA THR A 135 6.00 11.10 -1.42
C THR A 135 7.26 11.03 -0.55
N LEU A 136 7.25 11.66 0.64
CA LEU A 136 8.32 11.55 1.62
C LEU A 136 8.49 10.10 2.11
N GLU A 137 7.39 9.42 2.45
CA GLU A 137 7.46 8.02 2.89
C GLU A 137 8.01 7.11 1.81
N LEU A 138 7.61 7.29 0.55
CA LEU A 138 8.17 6.51 -0.56
C LEU A 138 9.66 6.78 -0.77
N ALA A 139 10.10 8.04 -0.63
CA ALA A 139 11.51 8.40 -0.71
C ALA A 139 12.33 7.75 0.41
N ALA A 140 11.81 7.77 1.65
CA ALA A 140 12.45 7.15 2.80
C ALA A 140 12.53 5.62 2.66
N ILE A 141 11.46 4.96 2.17
CA ILE A 141 11.48 3.53 1.87
C ILE A 141 12.54 3.18 0.81
N GLN A 142 12.79 4.10 -0.13
CA GLN A 142 13.84 3.98 -1.14
C GLN A 142 15.23 4.44 -0.65
N SER A 143 15.41 4.67 0.66
CA SER A 143 16.65 5.18 1.28
C SER A 143 17.22 6.45 0.64
N LEU A 144 16.35 7.28 0.04
CA LEU A 144 16.76 8.56 -0.55
C LEU A 144 16.89 9.66 0.50
N ILE A 145 16.25 9.49 1.65
CA ILE A 145 16.19 10.47 2.74
C ILE A 145 15.84 9.76 4.05
N GLU A 146 16.36 10.25 5.17
CA GLU A 146 15.87 9.83 6.48
C GLU A 146 14.51 10.47 6.79
N PRO A 147 13.59 9.80 7.51
CA PRO A 147 12.25 10.32 7.80
C PRO A 147 12.23 11.67 8.53
N GLU A 148 13.26 11.99 9.30
CA GLU A 148 13.40 13.23 10.07
C GLU A 148 13.94 14.42 9.25
N GLU A 149 14.40 14.18 8.03
CA GLU A 149 15.01 15.20 7.18
C GLU A 149 13.97 15.94 6.31
N TYR A 150 14.40 17.09 5.80
CA TYR A 150 13.59 17.88 4.87
C TYR A 150 13.90 17.48 3.43
N LEU A 151 12.89 16.95 2.73
CA LEU A 151 12.99 16.54 1.34
C LEU A 151 12.61 17.67 0.38
N GLU A 152 13.56 18.12 -0.44
CA GLU A 152 13.33 19.05 -1.53
C GLU A 152 13.56 18.34 -2.88
N LEU A 153 12.56 18.39 -3.76
CA LEU A 153 12.60 17.74 -5.07
C LEU A 153 12.38 18.77 -6.19
N ASP A 154 13.21 18.69 -7.22
CA ASP A 154 13.12 19.59 -8.38
C ASP A 154 11.82 19.36 -9.19
N GLY A 155 11.20 20.46 -9.63
CA GLY A 155 9.95 20.47 -10.38
C GLY A 155 8.72 20.83 -9.54
N LEU A 156 7.52 20.63 -10.09
CA LEU A 156 6.23 20.97 -9.46
C LEU A 156 5.20 19.82 -9.51
N SER A 157 5.59 18.65 -10.03
CA SER A 157 4.69 17.52 -10.26
C SER A 157 4.99 16.39 -9.30
N ASP A 158 4.07 16.15 -8.37
CA ASP A 158 4.15 15.03 -7.42
C ASP A 158 4.17 13.68 -8.13
N GLN A 159 3.42 13.54 -9.23
CA GLN A 159 3.48 12.35 -10.07
C GLN A 159 4.90 12.10 -10.62
N ALA A 160 5.56 13.15 -11.13
CA ALA A 160 6.91 13.03 -11.68
C ALA A 160 7.96 12.79 -10.58
N TRP A 161 7.73 13.28 -9.35
CA TRP A 161 8.57 12.94 -8.19
C TRP A 161 8.46 11.47 -7.84
N ARG A 162 7.23 10.96 -7.70
CA ARG A 162 6.97 9.56 -7.36
C ARG A 162 7.48 8.59 -8.42
N GLU A 163 7.36 8.96 -9.70
CA GLU A 163 7.92 8.18 -10.81
C GLU A 163 9.45 8.07 -10.69
N ARG A 164 10.15 9.18 -10.44
CA ARG A 164 11.61 9.19 -10.23
C ARG A 164 12.02 8.37 -9.01
N ILE A 165 11.32 8.52 -7.89
CA ILE A 165 11.58 7.75 -6.66
C ILE A 165 11.43 6.25 -6.93
N GLY A 166 10.34 5.83 -7.59
CA GLY A 166 10.11 4.42 -7.90
C GLY A 166 11.02 3.83 -8.97
N ASN A 167 11.58 4.66 -9.86
CA ASN A 167 12.59 4.22 -10.84
C ASN A 167 14.03 4.22 -10.28
N ALA A 168 14.26 4.83 -9.12
CA ALA A 168 15.59 4.92 -8.53
C ALA A 168 16.08 3.56 -8.00
N VAL A 169 17.39 3.38 -8.00
CA VAL A 169 18.04 2.34 -7.19
C VAL A 169 18.18 2.91 -5.78
N PRO A 170 17.77 2.19 -4.72
CA PRO A 170 17.97 2.64 -3.35
C PRO A 170 19.45 2.95 -3.07
N PRO A 171 19.81 4.13 -2.53
CA PRO A 171 21.19 4.49 -2.24
C PRO A 171 21.95 3.46 -1.40
N ASP A 172 21.32 2.89 -0.37
CA ASP A 172 21.96 1.84 0.44
C ASP A 172 22.33 0.60 -0.39
N ALA A 173 21.44 0.20 -1.31
CA ALA A 173 21.70 -0.92 -2.21
C ALA A 173 22.80 -0.56 -3.23
N ALA A 174 22.76 0.67 -3.77
CA ALA A 174 23.78 1.17 -4.68
C ALA A 174 25.16 1.24 -4.00
N GLN A 175 25.23 1.68 -2.75
CA GLN A 175 26.44 1.71 -1.95
C GLN A 175 26.98 0.31 -1.73
N ALA A 176 26.17 -0.65 -1.29
CA ALA A 176 26.61 -2.03 -1.09
C ALA A 176 27.17 -2.64 -2.39
N ILE A 177 26.56 -2.36 -3.54
CA ILE A 177 27.06 -2.79 -4.85
C ILE A 177 28.41 -2.11 -5.15
N ALA A 178 28.51 -0.80 -4.93
CA ALA A 178 29.72 -0.03 -5.18
C ALA A 178 30.89 -0.46 -4.28
N GLU A 179 30.64 -0.84 -3.03
CA GLU A 179 31.65 -1.35 -2.11
C GLU A 179 32.27 -2.67 -2.60
N VAL A 180 31.45 -3.57 -3.15
CA VAL A 180 31.92 -4.81 -3.78
C VAL A 180 32.75 -4.51 -5.03
N MET A 181 32.29 -3.56 -5.87
CA MET A 181 33.04 -3.11 -7.04
C MET A 181 34.40 -2.52 -6.63
N GLY A 182 34.43 -1.63 -5.64
CA GLY A 182 35.65 -0.99 -5.12
C GLY A 182 36.63 -2.00 -4.54
N THR A 183 36.14 -2.95 -3.75
CA THR A 183 36.95 -4.05 -3.21
C THR A 183 37.58 -4.86 -4.34
N THR A 184 36.81 -5.18 -5.38
CA THR A 184 37.29 -5.95 -6.53
C THR A 184 38.38 -5.20 -7.30
N LEU A 185 38.22 -3.89 -7.51
CA LEU A 185 39.21 -3.06 -8.18
C LEU A 185 40.51 -2.97 -7.38
N LEU A 186 40.44 -2.78 -6.06
CA LEU A 186 41.62 -2.70 -5.20
C LEU A 186 42.41 -4.02 -5.17
N LEU A 187 41.71 -5.16 -5.14
CA LEU A 187 42.36 -6.48 -5.21
C LEU A 187 43.06 -6.70 -6.54
N ALA A 188 42.39 -6.34 -7.65
CA ALA A 188 42.98 -6.45 -8.97
C ALA A 188 44.25 -5.58 -9.09
N GLU A 189 44.23 -4.37 -8.54
CA GLU A 189 45.39 -3.48 -8.52
C GLU A 189 46.54 -4.02 -7.65
N SER A 190 46.25 -4.71 -6.55
CA SER A 190 47.26 -5.38 -5.72
C SER A 190 47.78 -6.70 -6.30
N GLY A 191 47.34 -7.08 -7.50
CA GLY A 191 47.74 -8.33 -8.17
C GLY A 191 47.00 -9.58 -7.67
N GLU A 192 45.98 -9.42 -6.83
CA GLU A 192 45.15 -10.52 -6.35
C GLU A 192 44.15 -10.91 -7.43
N THR A 193 44.20 -12.18 -7.86
CA THR A 193 43.36 -12.70 -8.96
C THR A 193 42.14 -13.47 -8.45
N PHE A 194 42.14 -13.84 -7.17
CA PHE A 194 41.11 -14.66 -6.56
C PHE A 194 41.03 -14.41 -5.05
N MET A 195 39.82 -14.29 -4.51
CA MET A 195 39.58 -14.19 -3.07
C MET A 195 38.46 -15.16 -2.67
N LEU A 196 38.72 -15.97 -1.64
CA LEU A 196 37.67 -16.63 -0.86
C LEU A 196 37.32 -15.72 0.31
N SER A 197 36.04 -15.34 0.41
CA SER A 197 35.56 -14.55 1.54
C SER A 197 34.42 -15.27 2.24
N ALA A 198 34.34 -15.08 3.55
CA ALA A 198 33.17 -15.43 4.35
C ALA A 198 32.18 -14.26 4.47
N THR A 199 32.38 -13.18 3.70
CA THR A 199 31.42 -12.08 3.56
C THR A 199 30.10 -12.70 3.09
N PRO A 200 29.03 -12.63 3.90
CA PRO A 200 27.75 -13.12 3.46
C PRO A 200 27.26 -12.28 2.29
N VAL A 201 26.32 -12.85 1.56
CA VAL A 201 25.59 -12.13 0.52
C VAL A 201 25.12 -10.80 1.11
N TRP A 202 25.45 -9.70 0.42
CA TRP A 202 25.27 -8.28 0.78
C TRP A 202 23.84 -7.87 1.17
N VAL A 203 22.87 -8.79 1.11
CA VAL A 203 21.52 -8.69 1.68
C VAL A 203 21.39 -9.31 3.09
N ARG A 204 22.49 -9.60 3.81
CA ARG A 204 22.47 -10.13 5.19
C ARG A 204 23.32 -9.28 6.15
N PRO A 205 22.91 -9.13 7.43
CA PRO A 205 23.41 -8.09 8.33
C PRO A 205 24.81 -8.25 8.95
N VAL A 206 25.67 -9.23 8.59
CA VAL A 206 26.98 -9.41 9.30
C VAL A 206 28.08 -9.92 8.38
N ALA A 207 29.10 -9.12 8.04
CA ALA A 207 30.26 -9.58 7.26
C ALA A 207 31.60 -9.58 8.04
N VAL A 208 32.39 -10.65 7.88
CA VAL A 208 33.81 -10.74 8.30
C VAL A 208 34.59 -11.42 7.17
N ALA A 209 35.73 -10.85 6.77
CA ALA A 209 36.61 -11.39 5.73
C ALA A 209 38.08 -11.51 6.20
N LEU A 210 38.82 -12.45 5.63
CA LEU A 210 40.25 -12.69 5.87
C LEU A 210 40.92 -12.92 4.50
N SER A 211 42.06 -12.28 4.22
CA SER A 211 42.85 -12.49 2.98
C SER A 211 44.13 -13.28 3.26
N VAL A 212 44.60 -14.04 2.27
CA VAL A 212 45.87 -14.79 2.31
C VAL A 212 46.68 -14.42 1.07
N ALA A 213 47.88 -13.89 1.26
CA ALA A 213 48.79 -13.56 0.18
C ALA A 213 49.48 -14.83 -0.39
N GLN A 214 49.54 -14.96 -1.71
CA GLN A 214 50.40 -15.98 -2.34
C GLN A 214 51.85 -15.49 -2.43
N PRO A 215 52.85 -16.32 -2.08
CA PRO A 215 54.25 -15.96 -2.27
C PRO A 215 54.56 -15.87 -3.77
N ALA A 216 55.21 -14.78 -4.18
CA ALA A 216 55.71 -14.61 -5.53
C ALA A 216 56.76 -15.69 -5.84
N GLU A 217 56.55 -16.48 -6.91
CA GLU A 217 57.55 -17.40 -7.42
C GLU A 217 58.80 -16.61 -7.88
N VAL A 218 59.92 -16.87 -7.21
CA VAL A 218 61.24 -16.44 -7.66
C VAL A 218 61.76 -17.49 -8.63
N MET A 219 62.15 -16.99 -9.81
CA MET A 219 62.65 -17.70 -10.99
C MET A 219 63.74 -18.74 -10.72
#